data_AF-A0A1V2NG27-F1
#
_entry.id   AF-A0A1V2NG27-F1
#
_cell.length_a   1.000
_cell.length_b   1.000
_cell.length_c   1.000
_cell.angle_alpha   90.00
_cell.angle_beta   90.00
_cell.angle_gamma   90.00
#
_symmetry.space_group_name_H-M   'P 1'
#
loop_
_entity.id
_entity.type
_entity.pdbx_description
1 polymer ?
#
loop_
_entity_poly.entity_id
_entity_poly.type
_entity_poly.pdbx_seq_one_letter_code
_entity_poly.pdbx_strand_id
1 'polypeptide(L)'
;MTTHTLKTVEPYFSAVLSGEKTFEVRRNDRAYQRGDTLVLVDTSSCDCGTERCDKRRPPITRTVTFVFAGDPSLRDLGGIVPGHVVLGLGDPGPSVQEPERPGGSTT
;
A
#
# COMPACT_ATOMS: atom_id res chain seq x y z
N MET A 1 0.62 -4.37 -13.00
CA MET A 1 0.10 -3.57 -11.88
C MET A 1 -0.69 -4.50 -11.00
N THR A 2 -0.20 -4.74 -9.79
CA THR A 2 -0.82 -5.65 -8.83
C THR A 2 -1.32 -4.86 -7.63
N THR A 3 -2.48 -5.24 -7.09
CA THR A 3 -3.03 -4.64 -5.88
C THR A 3 -2.69 -5.50 -4.67
N HIS A 4 -2.04 -4.91 -3.67
CA HIS A 4 -1.60 -5.55 -2.44
C HIS A 4 -2.35 -4.97 -1.24
N THR A 5 -3.20 -5.76 -0.60
CA THR A 5 -3.84 -5.36 0.66
C THR A 5 -2.89 -5.66 1.82
N LEU A 6 -2.54 -4.62 2.58
CA LEU A 6 -1.56 -4.68 3.66
C LEU A 6 -2.14 -4.12 4.95
N LYS A 7 -1.85 -4.80 6.06
CA LYS A 7 -2.18 -4.32 7.40
C LYS A 7 -1.21 -3.22 7.83
N THR A 8 -1.72 -2.17 8.43
CA THR A 8 -0.98 -1.05 9.02
C THR A 8 -1.59 -0.74 10.40
N VAL A 9 -0.79 -0.17 11.29
CA VAL A 9 -1.19 0.18 12.65
C VAL A 9 -0.83 1.64 12.94
N GLU A 10 -1.39 2.22 14.00
CA GLU A 10 -0.91 3.48 14.53
C GLU A 10 0.53 3.38 15.07
N PRO A 11 1.32 4.47 15.02
CA PRO A 11 0.98 5.80 14.46
C PRO A 11 1.13 5.88 12.93
N TYR A 12 1.61 4.82 12.29
CA TYR A 12 1.99 4.83 10.87
C TYR A 12 0.80 5.01 9.93
N PHE A 13 -0.36 4.44 10.26
CA PHE A 13 -1.57 4.60 9.46
C PHE A 13 -1.97 6.08 9.37
N SER A 14 -2.08 6.79 10.51
CA SER A 14 -2.33 8.23 10.53
C SER A 14 -1.25 9.03 9.80
N ALA A 15 0.03 8.66 9.92
CA ALA A 15 1.11 9.36 9.21
C ALA A 15 1.03 9.19 7.68
N VAL A 16 0.61 8.02 7.18
CA VAL A 16 0.37 7.81 5.74
C VAL A 16 -0.92 8.49 5.28
N LEU A 17 -1.93 8.55 6.15
CA LEU A 17 -3.19 9.26 5.90
C LEU A 17 -2.97 10.77 5.75
N SER A 18 -2.19 11.37 6.66
CA SER A 18 -1.86 12.80 6.64
C SER A 18 -0.92 13.17 5.49
N GLY A 19 -0.22 12.19 4.91
CA GLY A 19 0.80 12.40 3.90
C GLY A 19 2.17 12.77 4.47
N GLU A 20 2.33 12.83 5.80
CA GLU A 20 3.63 13.01 6.46
C GLU A 20 4.58 11.86 6.12
N LYS A 21 4.05 10.64 6.11
CA LYS A 21 4.80 9.42 5.75
C LYS A 21 4.51 9.03 4.30
N THR A 22 5.49 9.26 3.43
CA THR A 22 5.43 8.99 1.98
C THR A 22 6.13 7.70 1.58
N PHE A 23 6.38 6.78 2.51
CA PHE A 23 7.05 5.50 2.23
C PHE A 23 6.54 4.38 3.14
N GLU A 24 6.65 3.13 2.69
CA GLU A 24 6.42 1.90 3.47
C GLU A 24 7.69 1.05 3.50
N VAL A 25 7.93 0.31 4.59
CA VAL A 25 9.04 -0.66 4.68
C VAL A 25 8.47 -2.05 4.86
N ARG A 26 8.85 -2.97 3.98
CA ARG A 26 8.28 -4.34 3.96
C ARG A 26 9.32 -5.38 3.62
N ARG A 27 9.09 -6.61 4.07
CA ARG A 27 9.76 -7.77 3.49
C ARG A 27 9.32 -7.90 2.04
N ASN A 28 10.25 -8.15 1.12
CA ASN A 28 9.93 -8.32 -0.30
C ASN A 28 9.48 -9.75 -0.62
N ASP A 29 8.40 -10.21 0.00
CA ASP A 29 7.81 -11.55 -0.19
C ASP A 29 6.79 -11.60 -1.33
N ARG A 30 6.46 -10.45 -1.92
CA ARG A 30 5.44 -10.27 -2.97
C ARG A 30 5.99 -9.72 -4.28
N ALA A 31 7.32 -9.57 -4.36
CA ALA A 31 8.00 -8.99 -5.52
C ALA A 31 7.42 -7.63 -5.95
N TYR A 32 7.27 -6.70 -5.00
CA TYR A 32 6.68 -5.37 -5.25
C TYR A 32 7.34 -4.63 -6.41
N GLN A 33 6.53 -4.02 -7.27
CA GLN A 33 7.01 -3.26 -8.43
C GLN A 33 6.53 -1.81 -8.40
N ARG A 34 7.27 -0.93 -9.10
CA ARG A 34 6.78 0.42 -9.41
C ARG A 34 5.47 0.34 -10.20
N GLY A 35 4.49 1.13 -9.80
CA GLY A 35 3.14 1.15 -10.35
C GLY A 35 2.14 0.23 -9.65
N ASP A 36 2.57 -0.60 -8.70
CA ASP A 36 1.64 -1.40 -7.89
C ASP A 36 0.77 -0.53 -6.98
N THR A 37 -0.40 -1.06 -6.61
CA THR A 37 -1.32 -0.40 -5.67
C THR A 37 -1.21 -1.04 -4.30
N LEU A 38 -1.04 -0.24 -3.25
CA LEU A 38 -1.10 -0.68 -1.86
C LEU A 38 -2.42 -0.20 -1.25
N VAL A 39 -3.21 -1.14 -0.73
CA VAL A 39 -4.41 -0.87 0.05
C VAL A 39 -4.07 -1.09 1.52
N LEU A 40 -3.82 0.01 2.23
CA LEU A 40 -3.46 0.00 3.64
C LEU A 40 -4.72 -0.06 4.49
N VAL A 41 -4.80 -1.09 5.31
CA VAL A 41 -5.89 -1.35 6.23
C VAL A 41 -5.42 -1.06 7.65
N ASP A 42 -6.12 -0.19 8.34
CA ASP A 42 -5.92 0.00 9.77
C ASP A 42 -6.36 -1.24 10.56
N THR A 43 -5.45 -1.74 11.39
CA THR A 43 -5.69 -2.88 12.30
C THR A 43 -5.62 -2.50 13.77
N SER A 44 -5.32 -1.25 14.08
CA SER A 44 -5.32 -0.74 15.46
C SER A 44 -6.72 -0.41 15.98
N SER A 45 -7.71 -0.29 15.10
CA SER A 45 -9.06 0.17 15.47
C SER A 45 -9.94 -0.85 16.21
N CYS A 46 -9.42 -2.02 16.63
CA CYS A 46 -10.23 -3.01 17.33
C CYS A 46 -9.45 -3.85 18.37
N ASP A 47 -9.35 -3.34 19.60
CA ASP A 47 -9.03 -4.12 20.81
C ASP A 47 -10.30 -4.59 21.57
N CYS A 48 -11.49 -4.31 21.02
CA CYS A 48 -12.76 -4.84 21.53
C CYS A 48 -12.90 -6.30 21.07
N GLY A 49 -12.79 -7.26 21.98
CA GLY A 49 -13.05 -8.69 21.71
C GLY A 49 -14.50 -9.03 21.36
N THR A 50 -15.20 -8.19 20.61
CA THR A 50 -16.59 -8.37 20.17
C THR A 50 -16.70 -8.17 18.67
N GLU A 51 -17.55 -8.98 18.03
CA GLU A 51 -17.66 -9.17 16.58
C GLU A 51 -18.30 -7.97 15.83
N ARG A 52 -18.47 -6.83 16.50
CA ARG A 52 -19.20 -5.65 16.01
C ARG A 52 -18.54 -4.34 16.44
N CYS A 53 -17.37 -4.05 15.88
CA CYS A 53 -16.79 -2.72 15.96
C CYS A 53 -16.82 -2.07 14.57
N ASP A 54 -17.88 -1.30 14.30
CA ASP A 54 -18.11 -0.51 13.07
C ASP A 54 -17.13 0.68 12.92
N LYS A 55 -16.14 0.82 13.81
CA LYS A 55 -15.15 1.91 13.82
C LYS A 55 -13.95 1.65 12.90
N ARG A 56 -14.09 0.78 11.90
CA ARG A 56 -13.00 0.47 10.98
C ARG A 56 -12.78 1.68 10.08
N ARG A 57 -11.64 2.36 10.24
CA ARG A 57 -11.26 3.47 9.36
C ARG A 57 -11.23 3.00 7.89
N PRO A 58 -11.63 3.85 6.93
CA PRO A 58 -11.59 3.47 5.52
C PRO A 58 -10.13 3.15 5.13
N PRO A 59 -9.91 2.11 4.32
CA PRO A 59 -8.57 1.79 3.86
C PRO A 59 -8.01 2.90 2.99
N ILE A 60 -6.70 3.12 3.06
CA ILE A 60 -5.99 4.13 2.29
C ILE A 60 -5.37 3.45 1.08
N THR A 61 -5.57 4.02 -0.11
CA THR A 61 -4.96 3.51 -1.33
C THR A 61 -3.80 4.39 -1.74
N ARG A 62 -2.64 3.79 -2.00
CA ARG A 62 -1.42 4.47 -2.48
C ARG A 62 -0.81 3.71 -3.65
N THR A 63 -0.12 4.42 -4.54
CA THR A 63 0.64 3.79 -5.63
C THR A 63 2.12 3.73 -5.27
N VAL A 64 2.77 2.61 -5.58
CA VAL A 64 4.21 2.45 -5.43
C VAL A 64 4.92 3.27 -6.52
N THR A 65 5.58 4.35 -6.13
CA THR A 65 6.33 5.22 -7.05
C THR A 65 7.79 4.80 -7.18
N PHE A 66 8.35 4.20 -6.13
CA PHE A 66 9.73 3.77 -6.07
C PHE A 66 9.88 2.49 -5.24
N VAL A 67 10.85 1.65 -5.58
CA VAL A 67 11.20 0.44 -4.82
C VAL A 67 12.71 0.45 -4.60
N PHE A 68 13.12 0.52 -3.34
CA PHE A 68 14.53 0.46 -2.94
C PHE A 68 14.79 -0.81 -2.16
N ALA A 69 15.70 -1.67 -2.66
CA ALA A 69 16.05 -2.95 -2.04
C ALA A 69 17.44 -2.94 -1.37
N GLY A 70 18.04 -1.76 -1.18
CA GLY A 70 19.43 -1.64 -0.73
C GLY A 70 20.43 -1.91 -1.84
N ASP A 71 21.71 -1.75 -1.52
CA ASP A 71 22.80 -2.18 -2.41
C ASP A 71 23.32 -3.56 -1.98
N PRO A 72 23.07 -4.63 -2.76
CA PRO A 72 23.51 -5.98 -2.43
C PRO A 72 25.04 -6.14 -2.43
N SER A 73 25.78 -5.22 -3.05
CA SER A 73 27.24 -5.23 -3.03
C SER A 73 27.82 -4.71 -1.70
N LEU A 74 27.03 -3.94 -0.96
CA LEU A 74 27.42 -3.28 0.29
C LEU A 74 26.80 -4.00 1.50
N ARG A 75 27.26 -5.22 1.82
CA ARG A 75 26.85 -6.07 2.98
C ARG A 75 25.93 -5.41 4.03
N ASP A 76 26.49 -4.96 5.16
CA ASP A 76 25.76 -4.33 6.27
C ASP A 76 25.67 -2.80 6.11
N LEU A 77 26.23 -2.27 5.02
CA LEU A 77 26.30 -0.83 4.72
C LEU A 77 25.26 -0.40 3.66
N GLY A 78 24.52 -1.34 3.09
CA GLY A 78 23.54 -1.13 2.03
C GLY A 78 22.25 -0.45 2.48
N GLY A 79 22.20 0.02 3.73
CA GLY A 79 21.16 0.88 4.29
C GLY A 79 19.91 0.16 4.80
N ILE A 80 19.56 -1.00 4.24
CA ILE A 80 18.40 -1.80 4.70
C ILE A 80 18.76 -3.26 4.89
N VAL A 81 18.04 -3.93 5.80
CA VAL A 81 18.22 -5.36 6.07
C VAL A 81 17.92 -6.17 4.79
N PRO A 82 18.80 -7.10 4.39
CA PRO A 82 18.56 -7.95 3.23
C PRO A 82 17.17 -8.61 3.24
N GLY A 83 16.51 -8.61 2.08
CA GLY A 83 15.16 -9.14 1.92
C GLY A 83 14.03 -8.17 2.32
N HIS A 84 14.36 -6.95 2.77
CA HIS A 84 13.40 -5.86 2.92
C HIS A 84 13.51 -4.86 1.77
N VAL A 85 12.45 -4.09 1.58
CA VAL A 85 12.35 -3.02 0.59
C VAL A 85 11.69 -1.80 1.22
N VAL A 86 12.10 -0.62 0.74
CA VAL A 86 11.40 0.63 0.97
C VAL A 86 10.57 0.94 -0.28
N LEU A 87 9.27 1.13 -0.08
CA LEU A 87 8.30 1.44 -1.13
C LEU A 87 7.95 2.92 -1.02
N GLY A 88 8.32 3.73 -2.01
CA GLY A 88 7.84 5.10 -2.13
C GLY A 88 6.35 5.10 -2.43
N LEU A 89 5.57 5.93 -1.73
CA LEU A 89 4.13 6.05 -1.88
C LEU A 89 3.81 7.36 -2.60
N GLY A 90 2.96 7.26 -3.62
CA GLY A 90 2.34 8.40 -4.29
C GLY A 90 0.83 8.36 -4.15
N ASP A 91 0.19 9.45 -4.56
CA ASP A 91 -1.25 9.48 -4.74
C ASP A 91 -1.67 8.42 -5.77
N PRO A 92 -2.81 7.76 -5.54
CA PRO A 92 -3.36 6.87 -6.55
C PRO A 92 -3.59 7.70 -7.82
N GLY A 93 -3.00 7.25 -8.93
CA GLY A 93 -3.31 7.83 -10.24
C GLY A 93 -4.82 7.78 -10.51
N PRO A 94 -5.34 8.61 -11.44
CA PRO A 94 -6.77 8.59 -11.74
C PRO A 94 -7.20 7.16 -12.03
N SER A 95 -8.13 6.65 -11.23
CA SER A 95 -8.78 5.36 -11.48
C SER A 95 -9.34 5.43 -12.89
N VAL A 96 -8.76 4.68 -13.82
CA VAL A 96 -9.35 4.49 -15.14
C VAL A 96 -10.68 3.78 -14.86
N GLN A 97 -11.77 4.54 -14.89
CA GLN A 97 -13.11 3.95 -14.99
C GLN A 97 -13.07 3.12 -16.26
N GLU A 98 -13.32 1.82 -16.16
CA GLU A 98 -13.49 0.97 -17.35
C GLU A 98 -14.51 1.67 -18.25
N PRO A 99 -14.24 1.85 -19.56
CA PRO A 99 -15.23 2.43 -20.44
C PRO A 99 -16.47 1.54 -20.37
N GLU A 100 -17.62 2.12 -20.02
CA GLU A 100 -18.89 1.43 -20.12
C GLU A 100 -18.98 0.81 -21.51
N ARG A 101 -19.08 -0.52 -21.57
CA ARG A 101 -19.34 -1.20 -22.84
C ARG A 101 -20.62 -0.59 -23.41
N PRO A 102 -20.64 -0.11 -24.66
CA PRO A 102 -21.88 0.30 -25.28
C PRO A 102 -22.76 -0.95 -25.43
N GLY A 103 -23.71 -1.10 -24.50
CA GLY A 103 -24.74 -2.13 -24.53
C GLY A 103 -25.61 -1.89 -25.75
N GLY A 104 -25.61 -2.88 -26.65
CA GLY A 104 -26.10 -2.78 -28.01
C GLY A 104 -27.57 -2.39 -28.11
N SER A 105 -27.83 -1.50 -29.07
CA SER A 105 -29.10 -1.42 -29.76
C SER A 105 -29.40 -2.78 -30.41
N THR A 106 -30.56 -3.35 -30.10
CA THR A 106 -31.19 -4.31 -31.00
C THR A 106 -32.68 -4.04 -31.00
N THR A 107 -33.14 -3.77 -32.22
CA THR A 107 -34.51 -3.58 -32.69
C THR A 107 -35.44 -4.75 -32.38
#